data_AF-A0A091GTK4-F1
#
_entry.id   AF-A0A091GTK4-F1
#
_cell.length_a   1.000
_cell.length_b   1.000
_cell.length_c   1.000
_cell.angle_alpha   90.00
_cell.angle_beta   90.00
_cell.angle_gamma   90.00
#
_symmetry.space_group_name_H-M   'P 1'
#
loop_
_entity.id
_entity.type
_entity.pdbx_description
1 polymer ?
#
loop_
_entity_poly.entity_id
_entity_poly.type
_entity_poly.pdbx_seq_one_letter_code
_entity_poly.pdbx_strand_id
1 'polypeptide(L)' 'LRRGRSRDAARCRRSRETEVFYQLAHALPFARTVSAHLDKASIMRLTISYLRVHRLLAHGDHRRPRGLPRPRGPPGTT' A
#
# COMPACT_ATOMS: atom_id res chain seq x y z
N LEU A 1 -29.01 33.06 0.11
CA LEU A 1 -28.53 32.40 1.35
C LEU A 1 -28.39 30.86 1.31
N ARG A 2 -29.11 30.11 0.46
CA ARG A 2 -29.02 28.63 0.38
C ARG A 2 -27.76 28.07 -0.32
N ARG A 3 -27.28 28.72 -1.39
CA ARG A 3 -26.11 28.24 -2.16
C ARG A 3 -24.77 28.38 -1.43
N GLY A 4 -24.64 29.34 -0.51
CA GLY A 4 -23.43 29.55 0.30
C GLY A 4 -23.14 28.35 1.21
N ARG A 5 -24.15 27.88 1.95
CA ARG A 5 -24.01 26.74 2.88
C ARG A 5 -23.66 25.42 2.17
N SER A 6 -24.24 25.17 0.99
CA SER A 6 -23.90 23.99 0.18
C SER A 6 -22.48 24.05 -0.37
N ARG A 7 -22.04 25.24 -0.79
CA ARG A 7 -20.66 25.47 -1.25
C ARG A 7 -19.66 25.25 -0.12
N ASP A 8 -19.94 25.78 1.07
CA ASP A 8 -19.08 25.61 2.24
C ASP A 8 -19.04 24.14 2.67
N ALA A 9 -20.17 23.44 2.66
CA ALA A 9 -20.21 22.00 2.91
C ALA A 9 -19.37 21.20 1.89
N ALA A 10 -19.45 21.53 0.60
CA ALA A 10 -18.63 20.89 -0.44
C ALA A 10 -17.13 21.18 -0.25
N ARG A 11 -16.77 22.41 0.14
CA ARG A 11 -15.39 22.78 0.46
C ARG A 11 -14.88 22.00 1.67
N CYS A 12 -15.64 21.95 2.77
CA CYS A 12 -15.28 21.18 3.95
C CYS A 12 -15.06 19.69 3.63
N ARG A 13 -15.91 19.09 2.78
CA ARG A 13 -15.71 17.71 2.32
C ARG A 13 -14.39 17.55 1.56
N ARG A 14 -14.09 18.42 0.59
CA ARG A 14 -12.84 18.38 -0.17
C ARG A 14 -11.61 18.58 0.71
N SER A 15 -11.66 19.51 1.67
CA SER A 15 -10.56 19.76 2.61
C SER A 15 -10.28 18.55 3.49
N ARG A 16 -11.33 17.94 4.06
CA ARG A 16 -11.21 16.71 4.87
C ARG A 16 -10.67 15.54 4.06
N GLU A 17 -11.18 15.34 2.85
CA GLU A 17 -10.69 14.28 1.96
C GLU A 17 -9.18 14.43 1.69
N THR A 18 -8.74 15.64 1.33
CA THR A 18 -7.33 15.93 1.10
C THR A 18 -6.47 15.71 2.35
N GLU A 19 -6.96 16.11 3.53
CA GLU A 19 -6.28 15.85 4.80
C GLU A 19 -6.10 14.34 5.05
N VAL A 20 -7.15 13.54 4.86
CA VAL A 20 -7.07 12.08 5.00
C VAL A 20 -6.08 11.47 4.01
N PHE A 21 -6.04 11.93 2.76
CA PHE A 21 -5.05 11.46 1.79
C PHE A 21 -3.62 11.75 2.22
N TYR A 22 -3.34 12.95 2.75
CA TYR A 22 -2.01 13.28 3.24
C TYR A 22 -1.63 12.48 4.49
N GLN A 23 -2.57 12.28 5.42
CA GLN A 23 -2.34 11.39 6.58
C GLN A 23 -2.01 9.97 6.13
N LEU A 24 -2.73 9.44 5.14
CA LEU A 24 -2.46 8.13 4.57
C LEU A 24 -1.06 8.08 3.93
N ALA A 25 -0.68 9.08 3.15
CA ALA A 25 0.65 9.16 2.53
C ALA A 25 1.78 9.20 3.56
N HIS A 26 1.55 9.84 4.72
CA HIS A 26 2.50 9.89 5.83
C HIS A 26 2.57 8.60 6.66
N ALA A 27 1.52 7.77 6.62
CA ALA A 27 1.52 6.47 7.28
C ALA A 27 2.22 5.37 6.47
N LEU A 28 2.43 5.59 5.16
CA LEU A 28 3.20 4.67 4.31
C LEU A 28 4.70 4.73 4.65
N PRO A 29 5.45 3.63 4.44
CA PRO A 29 6.88 3.55 4.76
C PRO A 29 7.75 4.28 3.71
N PHE A 30 7.48 5.56 3.46
CA PHE A 30 8.23 6.41 2.55
C PHE A 30 8.80 7.62 3.29
N ALA A 31 9.88 8.19 2.75
CA ALA A 31 10.41 9.45 3.26
C ALA A 31 9.36 10.56 3.13
N ARG A 32 9.26 11.45 4.13
CA ARG A 32 8.30 12.57 4.14
C ARG A 32 8.40 13.45 2.90
N THR A 33 9.60 13.61 2.36
CA THR A 33 9.86 14.35 1.11
C THR A 33 9.14 13.71 -0.07
N VAL A 34 9.13 12.38 -0.19
CA VAL A 34 8.41 11.68 -1.26
C VAL A 34 6.91 11.79 -1.04
N SER A 35 6.42 11.50 0.18
CA SER A 35 4.99 11.54 0.50
C SER A 35 4.35 12.91 0.24
N ALA A 36 5.08 14.01 0.43
CA ALA A 36 4.59 15.36 0.18
C ALA A 36 4.28 15.66 -1.30
N HIS A 37 4.94 14.95 -2.23
CA HIS A 37 4.77 15.16 -3.68
C HIS A 37 3.83 14.15 -4.32
N LEU A 38 3.24 13.23 -3.54
CA LEU A 38 2.32 12.23 -4.09
C LEU A 38 0.96 12.85 -4.41
N ASP A 39 0.46 12.56 -5.62
CA ASP A 39 -0.92 12.80 -5.98
C ASP A 39 -1.85 11.74 -5.35
N LYS A 40 -3.16 12.05 -5.25
CA LYS A 40 -4.15 11.16 -4.62
C LYS A 40 -4.22 9.77 -5.25
N ALA A 41 -4.08 9.65 -6.57
CA ALA A 41 -4.16 8.36 -7.26
C ALA A 41 -2.90 7.53 -6.97
N SER A 42 -1.73 8.15 -6.95
CA SER A 42 -0.49 7.51 -6.55
C SER A 42 -0.52 7.06 -5.09
N ILE A 43 -1.07 7.86 -4.16
CA ILE A 43 -1.28 7.44 -2.76
C ILE A 43 -2.11 6.16 -2.69
N MET A 44 -3.23 6.08 -3.42
CA MET A 44 -4.07 4.88 -3.46
C MET A 44 -3.33 3.66 -4.01
N ARG A 45 -2.66 3.82 -5.17
CA ARG A 45 -1.91 2.74 -5.82
C ARG A 45 -0.82 2.18 -4.91
N LEU A 46 -0.04 3.07 -4.29
CA LEU A 46 1.04 2.69 -3.38
C LEU A 46 0.49 2.01 -2.11
N THR A 47 -0.59 2.52 -1.53
CA THR A 47 -1.24 1.91 -0.36
C THR A 47 -1.71 0.49 -0.67
N ILE A 48 -2.42 0.30 -1.79
CA ILE A 48 -2.91 -1.03 -2.20
C ILE A 48 -1.73 -1.98 -2.44
N SER A 49 -0.70 -1.53 -3.15
CA SER A 49 0.50 -2.33 -3.40
C SER A 49 1.21 -2.70 -2.10
N TYR A 50 1.37 -1.76 -1.17
CA TYR A 50 1.98 -1.99 0.14
C TYR A 50 1.24 -3.07 0.93
N LEU A 51 -0.10 -2.98 1.04
CA LEU A 51 -0.91 -3.97 1.74
C LEU A 51 -0.85 -5.36 1.09
N ARG A 52 -0.82 -5.43 -0.25
CA ARG A 52 -0.68 -6.71 -0.99
C ARG A 52 0.67 -7.35 -0.72
N VAL A 53 1.76 -6.58 -0.82
CA VAL A 53 3.13 -7.08 -0.55
C VAL A 53 3.24 -7.53 0.90
N HIS A 54 2.75 -6.76 1.85
CA HIS A 54 2.78 -7.13 3.27
C HIS A 54 2.04 -8.46 3.54
N ARG A 55 0.87 -8.66 2.93
CA ARG A 55 0.15 -9.95 3.01
C ARG A 55 0.92 -11.09 2.37
N LEU A 56 1.53 -10.85 1.20
CA LEU A 56 2.35 -11.87 0.53
C LEU A 56 3.58 -12.25 1.36
N LEU A 57 4.22 -11.31 2.03
CA LEU A 57 5.34 -11.60 2.93
C LEU A 57 4.87 -12.33 4.20
N ALA A 58 3.75 -11.92 4.78
CA ALA A 58 3.19 -12.57 5.96
C ALA A 58 2.72 -14.03 5.71
N HIS A 59 2.21 -14.33 4.51
CA HIS A 59 1.82 -15.69 4.10
C HIS A 59 2.90 -16.42 3.28
N GLY A 60 4.01 -15.74 2.97
CA GLY A 60 5.04 -16.15 2.03
C GLY A 60 5.97 -17.24 2.55
N ASP A 61 5.96 -17.52 3.85
CA ASP A 61 6.67 -18.66 4.42
C ASP A 61 5.90 -19.99 4.28
N HIS A 62 4.75 -19.97 3.58
CA HIS A 62 3.97 -21.19 3.24
C HIS A 62 3.92 -21.48 1.74
N ARG A 63 4.77 -20.82 0.94
CA ARG A 63 5.03 -21.24 -0.44
C ARG A 63 6.37 -21.95 -0.59
N ARG A 64 6.65 -22.94 0.28
CA ARG A 64 7.28 -24.14 -0.27
C ARG A 64 6.31 -24.68 -1.32
N PRO A 65 6.70 -24.84 -2.60
CA PRO A 65 5.89 -25.62 -3.52
C PRO A 65 5.70 -26.99 -2.87
N ARG A 66 4.46 -27.37 -2.52
CA ARG A 66 4.12 -28.66 -1.88
C ARG A 66 4.33 -29.87 -2.82
N GLY A 67 5.32 -29.80 -3.71
CA GLY A 67 5.53 -30.81 -4.74
C GLY A 67 6.90 -30.79 -5.41
N LEU A 68 7.89 -30.04 -4.92
CA LEU A 68 9.25 -30.21 -5.44
C LEU A 68 9.97 -31.29 -4.62
N PRO A 69 10.26 -32.48 -5.20
CA PRO A 69 11.13 -33.44 -4.55
C PRO A 69 12.49 -32.79 -4.29
N ARG A 70 13.09 -33.08 -3.14
CA ARG A 70 14.44 -32.62 -2.81
C ARG A 70 15.39 -33.05 -3.94
N PRO A 71 16.30 -32.18 -4.42
CA PRO A 71 17.34 -32.63 -5.33
C PRO A 71 18.13 -33.74 -4.62
N ARG A 72 18.02 -34.96 -5.13
CA ARG A 72 18.79 -36.10 -4.67
C ARG A 72 20.25 -35.78 -5.04
N GLY A 73 21.08 -35.51 -4.04
CA GLY A 73 22.51 -35.27 -4.26
C GLY A 73 23.15 -36.41 -5.05
N PRO A 74 24.25 -36.15 -5.77
CA PRO A 74 24.95 -37.19 -6.51
C PRO A 74 25.35 -38.31 -5.55
N PRO A 75 25.19 -39.60 -5.93
CA PRO A 75 25.67 -40.71 -5.12
C PRO A 75 27.17 -40.55 -4.92
N GLY A 76 27.59 -40.62 -3.66
CA GLY A 76 28.99 -40.57 -3.29
C GLY A 76 29.77 -41.65 -4.03
N THR A 77 30.91 -41.25 -4.57
CA THR A 77 31.95 -42.12 -5.06
C THR A 77 32.53 -42.89 -3.87
N THR A 78 32.18 -44.17 -3.71
CA THR A 78 33.03 -45.18 -3.06
C THR A 78 32.68 -46.54 -3.65
#